data_AF-A0A4R5LXF3-F1
#
_entry.id   AF-A0A4R5LXF3-F1
#
_cell.length_a   1.000
_cell.length_b   1.000
_cell.length_c   1.000
_cell.angle_alpha   90.00
_cell.angle_beta   90.00
_cell.angle_gamma   90.00
#
_symmetry.space_group_name_H-M   'P 1'
#
loop_
_entity.id
_entity.type
_entity.pdbx_description
1 polymer ?
#
loop_
_entity_poly.entity_id
_entity_poly.type
_entity_poly.pdbx_seq_one_letter_code
_entity_poly.pdbx_strand_id
1 'polypeptide(L)'
;MEAPDTEFPVQELLRQLSADARSSSEIARLSGVSQPTVSRLRLSNGRRLRRSASFNKLCSFYGVKPASRHAAAYNELLRNAIVDVWDGSEEHGRALLVVIKGLKELRERPG
;
A
#
# COMPACT_ATOMS: atom_id res chain seq x y z
N MET A 1 -8.72 25.61 4.70
CA MET A 1 -7.35 25.08 4.86
C MET A 1 -7.40 23.59 4.54
N GLU A 2 -6.98 23.18 3.35
CA GLU A 2 -6.90 21.76 2.99
C GLU A 2 -5.74 21.10 3.74
N ALA A 3 -6.05 20.09 4.56
CA ALA A 3 -5.04 19.24 5.18
C ALA A 3 -4.48 18.28 4.12
N PRO A 4 -3.14 18.20 3.92
CA PRO A 4 -2.57 17.30 2.93
C PRO A 4 -2.37 15.90 3.52
N ASP A 5 -3.45 15.20 3.86
CA ASP A 5 -3.37 13.90 4.54
C ASP A 5 -3.76 12.73 3.65
N THR A 6 -2.75 12.24 2.92
CA THR A 6 -2.68 10.84 2.51
C THR A 6 -1.70 10.16 3.44
N GLU A 7 -2.10 9.12 4.17
CA GLU A 7 -1.13 8.26 4.85
C GLU A 7 -0.26 7.62 3.78
N PHE A 8 0.94 8.16 3.66
CA PHE A 8 1.87 7.82 2.62
C PHE A 8 2.64 6.57 3.00
N PRO A 9 2.82 5.59 2.09
CA PRO A 9 3.71 4.46 2.32
C PRO A 9 5.18 4.88 2.16
N VAL A 10 5.55 6.08 2.62
CA VAL A 10 6.93 6.58 2.65
C VAL A 10 7.80 5.62 3.43
N GLN A 11 7.32 5.12 4.57
CA GLN A 11 8.06 4.15 5.35
C GLN A 11 8.26 2.83 4.61
N GLU A 12 7.23 2.32 3.93
CA GLU A 12 7.35 1.08 3.17
C GLU A 12 8.29 1.24 1.97
N LEU A 13 8.21 2.35 1.25
CA LEU A 13 9.15 2.65 0.17
C LEU A 13 10.59 2.73 0.68
N LEU A 14 10.82 3.45 1.79
CA LEU A 14 12.15 3.61 2.36
C LEU A 14 12.70 2.30 2.91
N ARG A 15 11.84 1.45 3.49
CA ARG A 15 12.19 0.11 3.95
C ARG A 15 12.66 -0.75 2.78
N GLN A 16 11.89 -0.82 1.69
CA GLN A 16 12.27 -1.58 0.51
C GLN A 16 13.53 -1.03 -0.17
N LEU A 17 13.61 0.30 -0.32
CA LEU A 17 14.77 0.96 -0.91
C LEU A 17 16.06 0.75 -0.10
N SER A 18 15.97 0.68 1.23
CA SER A 18 17.12 0.44 2.09
C SER A 18 17.57 -1.02 2.05
N ALA A 19 16.61 -1.95 2.01
CA ALA A 19 16.84 -3.39 1.95
C ALA A 19 17.29 -3.90 0.57
N ASP A 20 17.14 -3.11 -0.49
CA ASP A 20 17.56 -3.49 -1.84
C ASP A 20 19.08 -3.65 -1.94
N ALA A 21 19.56 -4.87 -2.22
CA ALA A 21 20.99 -5.16 -2.34
C ALA A 21 21.66 -4.48 -3.55
N ARG A 22 20.88 -4.02 -4.53
CA ARG A 22 21.41 -3.35 -5.72
C ARG A 22 22.04 -2.01 -5.36
N SER A 23 23.03 -1.62 -6.16
CA SER A 23 23.68 -0.32 -6.04
C SER A 23 22.70 0.81 -6.41
N SER A 24 22.94 2.03 -5.91
CA SER A 24 22.10 3.18 -6.28
C SER A 24 22.11 3.49 -7.77
N SER A 25 23.21 3.21 -8.48
CA SER A 25 23.31 3.38 -9.94
C SER A 25 22.48 2.33 -10.68
N GLU A 26 22.45 1.10 -10.19
CA GLU A 26 21.64 0.03 -10.75
C GLU A 26 20.15 0.28 -10.55
N ILE A 27 19.73 0.66 -9.33
CA ILE A 27 18.35 1.05 -9.04
C ILE A 27 17.93 2.22 -9.93
N ALA A 28 18.78 3.24 -10.07
CA ALA A 28 18.52 4.39 -10.93
C ALA A 28 18.27 4.01 -12.39
N ARG A 29 19.10 3.12 -12.93
CA ARG A 29 18.96 2.60 -14.30
C ARG A 29 17.64 1.86 -14.50
N LEU A 30 17.25 1.03 -13.54
CA LEU A 30 16.05 0.21 -13.63
C LEU A 30 14.77 1.00 -13.35
N SER A 31 14.79 1.96 -12.43
CA SER A 31 13.62 2.73 -12.02
C SER A 31 13.42 4.02 -12.83
N GLY A 32 14.39 4.40 -13.68
CA GLY A 32 14.34 5.64 -14.46
C GLY A 32 14.38 6.92 -13.59
N VAL A 33 15.03 6.84 -12.43
CA VAL A 33 15.26 7.95 -11.49
C VAL A 33 16.76 8.21 -11.40
N SER A 34 17.20 9.45 -11.21
CA SER A 34 18.63 9.75 -11.13
C SER A 34 19.29 9.12 -9.90
N GLN A 35 20.52 8.60 -10.06
CA GLN A 35 21.29 8.01 -8.96
C GLN A 35 21.42 8.93 -7.74
N PRO A 36 21.68 10.25 -7.87
CA PRO A 36 21.74 11.14 -6.70
C PRO A 36 20.41 11.24 -5.95
N THR A 37 19.27 11.04 -6.63
CA THR A 37 17.96 11.00 -6.00
C THR A 37 17.73 9.70 -5.24
N VAL A 38 18.11 8.57 -5.86
CA VAL A 38 18.07 7.25 -5.19
C VAL A 38 18.94 7.24 -3.94
N SER A 39 20.18 7.73 -4.03
CA SER A 39 21.12 7.79 -2.90
C SER A 39 20.58 8.65 -1.75
N ARG A 40 20.10 9.87 -2.04
CA ARG A 40 19.49 10.75 -1.03
C ARG A 40 18.26 10.15 -0.37
N LEU A 41 17.41 9.46 -1.14
CA LEU A 41 16.23 8.80 -0.60
C LEU A 41 16.60 7.62 0.30
N ARG A 42 17.59 6.82 -0.10
CA ARG A 42 18.05 5.66 0.66
C ARG A 42 18.64 6.03 2.02
N LEU A 43 19.25 7.21 2.12
CA LEU A 43 19.79 7.77 3.37
C LEU A 43 18.76 8.62 4.13
N SER A 44 17.52 8.74 3.63
CA SER A 44 16.50 9.59 4.23
C SER A 44 15.76 8.87 5.36
N ASN A 45 15.51 9.59 6.45
CA ASN A 45 14.70 9.11 7.58
C ASN A 45 13.19 9.39 7.39
N GLY A 46 12.71 9.63 6.16
CA GLY A 46 11.28 9.87 5.92
C GLY A 46 10.78 11.28 6.27
N ARG A 47 11.52 12.04 7.10
CA ARG A 47 11.10 13.38 7.54
C ARG A 47 11.07 14.36 6.36
N ARG A 48 9.90 14.98 6.13
CA ARG A 48 9.63 16.02 5.12
C ARG A 48 9.76 15.57 3.65
N LEU A 49 9.61 14.28 3.37
CA LEU A 49 9.56 13.78 2.00
C LEU A 49 8.24 14.16 1.32
N ARG A 50 8.32 15.00 0.27
CA ARG A 50 7.18 15.39 -0.56
C ARG A 50 7.04 14.44 -1.76
N ARG A 51 5.79 14.18 -2.19
CA ARG A 51 5.51 13.56 -3.49
C ARG A 51 6.26 14.30 -4.59
N SER A 52 7.05 13.56 -5.34
CA SER A 52 7.72 14.01 -6.56
C SER A 52 7.55 12.94 -7.64
N ALA A 53 7.78 13.29 -8.90
CA ALA A 53 7.77 12.33 -9.99
C ALA A 53 8.75 11.17 -9.73
N SER A 54 9.94 11.47 -9.18
CA SER A 54 10.93 10.47 -8.79
C SER A 54 10.45 9.54 -7.69
N PHE A 55 9.76 10.08 -6.68
CA PHE A 55 9.16 9.28 -5.61
C PHE A 55 8.10 8.33 -6.17
N ASN A 56 7.21 8.81 -7.04
CA ASN A 56 6.16 7.99 -7.65
C ASN A 56 6.74 6.88 -8.53
N LYS A 57 7.81 7.18 -9.31
CA LYS A 57 8.52 6.17 -10.10
C LYS A 57 9.10 5.06 -9.22
N LEU A 58 9.69 5.42 -8.08
CA LEU A 58 10.21 4.43 -7.13
C LEU A 58 9.10 3.63 -6.46
N CYS A 59 7.98 4.26 -6.09
CA CYS A 59 6.80 3.53 -5.63
C CYS A 59 6.33 2.49 -6.65
N SER A 60 6.19 2.87 -7.92
CA SER A 60 5.81 1.92 -8.99
C SER A 60 6.85 0.82 -9.18
N PHE A 61 8.14 1.17 -9.14
CA PHE A 61 9.25 0.22 -9.28
C PHE A 61 9.25 -0.85 -8.18
N TYR A 62 8.92 -0.48 -6.95
CA TYR A 62 8.83 -1.38 -5.80
C TYR A 62 7.43 -1.97 -5.56
N GLY A 63 6.46 -1.69 -6.45
CA GLY A 63 5.08 -2.15 -6.26
C GLY A 63 4.36 -1.53 -5.06
N VAL A 64 4.90 -0.45 -4.48
CA VAL A 64 4.33 0.27 -3.35
C VAL A 64 3.17 1.13 -3.86
N LYS A 65 1.97 0.57 -3.81
CA LYS A 65 0.76 1.33 -4.17
C LYS A 65 0.41 2.29 -3.04
N PRO A 66 0.16 3.59 -3.32
CA PRO A 66 -0.43 4.46 -2.32
C PRO A 66 -1.80 3.89 -1.96
N ALA A 67 -1.99 3.47 -0.71
CA ALA A 67 -3.33 3.21 -0.21
C ALA A 67 -4.11 4.52 -0.35
N SER A 68 -5.24 4.49 -1.05
CA SER A 68 -6.14 5.63 -0.98
C SER A 68 -6.69 5.67 0.45
N ARG A 69 -6.74 6.84 1.09
CA ARG A 69 -7.38 6.99 2.41
C ARG A 69 -8.81 6.41 2.42
N HIS A 70 -9.50 6.50 1.27
CA HIS A 70 -10.79 5.86 1.04
C HIS A 70 -10.72 4.33 1.17
N ALA A 71 -9.74 3.68 0.55
CA ALA A 71 -9.57 2.23 0.68
C ALA A 71 -9.17 1.83 2.11
N ALA A 72 -8.28 2.59 2.76
CA ALA A 72 -7.88 2.31 4.15
C ALA A 72 -9.05 2.47 5.12
N ALA A 73 -9.78 3.58 5.06
CA ALA A 73 -10.96 3.82 5.89
C ALA A 73 -12.07 2.79 5.63
N TYR A 74 -12.30 2.44 4.36
CA TYR A 74 -13.28 1.41 4.01
C TYR A 74 -12.88 0.01 4.47
N ASN A 75 -11.58 -0.32 4.42
CA ASN A 75 -11.07 -1.58 4.97
C ASN A 75 -11.28 -1.65 6.50
N GLU A 76 -11.05 -0.57 7.22
CA GLU A 76 -11.32 -0.51 8.67
C GLU A 76 -12.82 -0.64 8.96
N LEU A 77 -13.68 0.05 8.20
CA LEU A 77 -15.14 -0.10 8.34
C LEU A 77 -15.60 -1.54 8.08
N LEU A 78 -15.08 -2.18 7.03
CA LEU A 78 -15.39 -3.56 6.71
C LEU A 78 -14.91 -4.51 7.83
N ARG A 79 -13.70 -4.29 8.33
CA ARG A 79 -13.14 -5.09 9.42
C ARG A 79 -13.98 -4.96 10.68
N ASN A 80 -14.33 -3.73 11.05
CA ASN A 80 -15.17 -3.47 12.23
C ASN A 80 -16.55 -4.11 12.07
N ALA A 81 -17.18 -3.99 10.90
CA ALA A 81 -18.46 -4.64 10.64
C ALA A 81 -18.39 -6.17 10.77
N ILE A 82 -17.28 -6.79 10.34
CA ILE A 82 -17.07 -8.23 10.53
C ILE A 82 -16.90 -8.58 12.00
N VAL A 83 -16.11 -7.79 12.74
CA VAL A 83 -15.88 -8.00 14.18
C VAL A 83 -17.17 -7.80 14.98
N ASP A 84 -17.99 -6.83 14.63
CA ASP A 84 -19.26 -6.53 15.30
C ASP A 84 -20.28 -7.66 15.15
N VAL A 85 -20.27 -8.37 14.01
CA VAL A 85 -21.17 -9.51 13.74
C VAL A 85 -20.58 -10.83 14.26
N TRP A 86 -19.30 -10.86 14.61
CA TRP A 86 -18.62 -12.07 15.06
C TRP A 86 -18.91 -12.42 16.52
N ASP A 87 -19.70 -13.47 16.74
CA ASP A 87 -20.01 -13.97 18.10
C ASP A 87 -19.05 -15.07 18.60
N GLY A 88 -18.07 -15.48 17.79
CA GLY A 88 -17.11 -16.53 18.13
C GLY A 88 -17.57 -17.96 17.86
N SER A 89 -18.79 -18.16 17.36
CA SER A 89 -19.32 -19.49 17.05
C SER A 89 -18.82 -20.04 15.71
N GLU A 90 -18.79 -21.38 15.59
CA GLU A 90 -18.42 -22.04 14.34
C GLU A 90 -19.49 -21.78 13.24
N GLU A 91 -20.75 -21.70 13.65
CA GLU A 91 -21.90 -21.43 12.80
C GLU A 91 -21.80 -20.06 12.12
N HIS A 92 -21.48 -18.99 12.86
CA HIS A 92 -21.20 -17.68 12.25
C HIS A 92 -19.95 -17.71 11.37
N GLY A 93 -18.93 -18.50 11.74
CA GLY A 93 -17.71 -18.67 10.95
C GLY A 93 -18.01 -19.19 9.56
N ARG A 94 -18.83 -20.24 9.51
CA ARG A 94 -19.31 -20.85 8.27
C ARG A 94 -20.17 -19.87 7.47
N ALA A 95 -21.06 -19.12 8.11
CA ALA A 95 -21.91 -18.14 7.44
C ALA A 95 -21.11 -17.00 6.77
N LEU A 96 -20.15 -16.39 7.49
CA LEU A 96 -19.28 -15.35 6.93
C LEU A 96 -18.44 -15.88 5.76
N LEU A 97 -17.92 -17.11 5.88
CA LEU A 97 -17.16 -17.75 4.80
C LEU A 97 -17.99 -17.94 3.53
N VAL A 98 -19.27 -18.32 3.65
CA VAL A 98 -20.19 -18.46 2.51
C VAL A 98 -20.42 -17.11 1.83
N VAL A 99 -20.68 -16.04 2.60
CA VAL A 99 -20.88 -14.69 2.05
C VAL A 99 -19.65 -14.22 1.30
N ILE A 100 -18.45 -14.33 1.90
CA ILE A 100 -17.19 -13.90 1.27
C ILE A 100 -16.91 -14.67 -0.02
N LYS A 101 -17.18 -15.98 -0.06
CA LYS A 101 -17.04 -16.79 -1.28
C LYS A 101 -18.06 -16.38 -2.36
N GLY A 102 -19.31 -16.13 -1.98
CA GLY A 102 -20.34 -15.66 -2.92
C GLY A 102 -20.00 -14.31 -3.56
N LEU A 103 -19.38 -13.40 -2.79
CA LEU A 103 -18.88 -12.13 -3.33
C LEU A 103 -17.80 -12.32 -4.40
N LYS A 104 -16.94 -13.34 -4.26
CA LYS A 104 -15.92 -13.68 -5.24
C LYS A 104 -16.54 -14.16 -6.56
N GLU A 105 -17.60 -14.97 -6.48
CA GLU A 105 -18.32 -15.48 -7.65
C GLU A 105 -19.07 -14.38 -8.41
N LEU A 106 -19.65 -13.41 -7.71
CA LEU A 106 -20.30 -12.24 -8.33
C LEU A 106 -19.33 -11.36 -9.13
N ARG A 107 -18.08 -11.25 -8.68
CA ARG A 107 -17.02 -10.51 -9.38
C ARG A 107 -16.56 -11.22 -10.66
N GLU A 108 -16.64 -12.55 -10.69
CA GLU A 108 -16.16 -13.38 -11.81
C GLU A 108 -17.24 -13.61 -12.89
N ARG A 109 -18.49 -13.24 -12.62
CA ARG A 109 -19.57 -13.22 -13.60
C ARG A 109 -19.44 -11.97 -14.48
N PRO A 110 -19.17 -12.09 -15.80
CA PRO A 110 -19.29 -10.96 -16.71
C PRO A 110 -20.77 -10.62 -16.84
N GLY A 111 -21.11 -9.36 -16.59
CA GLY A 111 -22.42 -8.79 -16.92
C GLY A 111 -22.60 -8.65 -18.43
#